data_AF-A0A951VWQ1-F1
#
_entry.id   AF-A0A951VWQ1-F1
#
_cell.length_a   1.000
_cell.length_b   1.000
_cell.length_c   1.000
_cell.angle_alpha   90.00
_cell.angle_beta   90.00
_cell.angle_gamma   90.00
#
_symmetry.space_group_name_H-M   'P 1'
#
loop_
_entity.id
_entity.type
_entity.pdbx_description
1 polymer ?
#
loop_
_entity_poly.entity_id
_entity_poly.type
_entity_poly.pdbx_seq_one_letter_code
_entity_poly.pdbx_strand_id
1 'polypeptide(L)'
;SIKIFIFNDRVEIINPGKLTNSLTVKKIKNGISIHRNPILNSICKSLLPYSGYGSGIKRVLTINPNIEFINDSEGEQFTVIIPRPGVEGKTI
;
A
#
# COMPACT_ATOMS: atom_id res chain seq x y z
N SER A 1 -14.41 6.06 -1.59
CA SER A 1 -14.48 4.81 -0.82
C SER A 1 -13.23 3.98 -1.04
N ILE A 2 -12.86 3.18 -0.02
CA ILE A 2 -12.04 1.96 -0.08
C ILE A 2 -12.38 0.99 -1.21
N LYS A 3 -11.63 0.80 -2.30
CA LYS A 3 -11.91 -0.30 -3.26
C LYS A 3 -10.88 -1.41 -3.13
N ILE A 4 -11.34 -2.65 -3.03
CA ILE A 4 -10.48 -3.84 -2.96
C ILE A 4 -10.96 -4.82 -4.03
N PHE A 5 -10.09 -5.18 -4.96
CA PHE A 5 -10.33 -6.20 -5.98
C PHE A 5 -9.44 -7.41 -5.72
N ILE A 6 -10.03 -8.60 -5.72
CA ILE A 6 -9.32 -9.86 -5.47
C ILE A 6 -9.42 -10.69 -6.75
N PHE A 7 -8.29 -10.91 -7.39
CA PHE A 7 -8.13 -11.77 -8.55
C PHE A 7 -7.41 -13.07 -8.14
N ASN A 8 -7.33 -14.01 -9.08
CA ASN A 8 -6.64 -15.28 -8.87
C ASN A 8 -5.12 -15.07 -8.68
N ASP A 9 -4.56 -14.11 -9.41
CA ASP A 9 -3.13 -13.81 -9.52
C ASP A 9 -2.68 -12.59 -8.71
N ARG A 10 -3.62 -11.76 -8.22
CA ARG A 10 -3.28 -10.53 -7.47
C ARG A 10 -4.43 -9.97 -6.63
N VAL A 11 -4.08 -9.08 -5.71
CA VAL A 11 -5.02 -8.21 -4.99
C VAL A 11 -4.70 -6.76 -5.33
N GLU A 12 -5.71 -5.97 -5.65
CA GLU A 12 -5.59 -4.54 -5.89
C GLU A 12 -6.31 -3.77 -4.78
N ILE A 13 -5.59 -2.86 -4.12
CA ILE A 13 -6.14 -1.94 -3.13
C ILE A 13 -6.11 -0.54 -3.75
N ILE A 14 -7.28 0.02 -3.98
CA ILE A 14 -7.48 1.31 -4.63
C ILE A 14 -8.00 2.31 -3.61
N ASN A 15 -7.16 3.28 -3.27
CA ASN A 15 -7.46 4.35 -2.34
C ASN A 15 -7.71 5.67 -3.08
N PRO A 16 -8.80 6.40 -2.78
CA PRO A 16 -9.00 7.75 -3.29
C PRO A 16 -7.93 8.73 -2.79
N GLY A 17 -7.60 9.67 -3.67
CA GLY A 17 -6.57 10.69 -3.51
C GLY A 17 -5.19 10.19 -3.90
N LYS A 18 -4.44 11.05 -4.58
CA LYS A 18 -3.02 10.85 -4.90
C LYS A 18 -2.10 11.01 -3.69
N LEU A 19 -0.84 10.60 -3.81
CA LEU A 19 0.18 10.88 -2.82
C LEU A 19 0.27 12.39 -2.55
N THR A 20 0.30 12.77 -1.27
CA THR A 20 0.31 14.18 -0.87
C THR A 20 1.67 14.82 -1.07
N ASN A 21 1.69 16.14 -1.30
CA ASN A 21 2.90 16.95 -1.39
C ASN A 21 3.84 16.44 -2.50
N SER A 22 5.14 16.64 -2.32
CA SER A 22 6.20 16.17 -3.22
C SER A 22 6.55 14.68 -3.05
N LEU A 23 5.65 13.86 -2.49
CA LEU A 23 5.86 12.41 -2.39
C LEU A 23 5.73 11.77 -3.76
N THR A 24 6.63 10.83 -4.03
CA THR A 24 6.60 9.99 -5.23
C THR A 24 6.67 8.54 -4.83
N VAL A 25 6.30 7.63 -5.73
CA VAL A 25 6.43 6.18 -5.50
C VAL A 25 7.87 5.81 -5.10
N LYS A 26 8.88 6.43 -5.72
CA LYS A 26 10.28 6.22 -5.35
C LYS A 26 10.59 6.62 -3.90
N LYS A 27 10.08 7.77 -3.45
CA LYS A 27 10.31 8.28 -2.07
C LYS A 27 9.67 7.39 -1.03
N ILE A 28 8.43 6.92 -1.25
CA ILE A 28 7.75 6.03 -0.30
C ILE A 28 8.41 4.66 -0.23
N LYS A 29 8.92 4.13 -1.37
CA LYS A 29 9.73 2.89 -1.41
C LYS A 29 11.03 3.05 -0.60
N ASN A 30 11.64 4.25 -0.65
CA ASN A 30 12.79 4.61 0.18
C ASN A 30 12.45 4.90 1.65
N GLY A 31 11.18 4.74 2.06
CA GLY A 31 10.72 4.86 3.44
C GLY A 31 10.46 6.28 3.90
N ILE A 32 10.35 7.24 2.97
CA ILE A 32 9.88 8.58 3.30
C ILE A 32 8.37 8.50 3.49
N SER A 33 7.91 8.80 4.71
CA SER A 33 6.51 8.76 5.09
C SER A 33 6.03 10.15 5.48
N ILE A 34 5.06 10.68 4.74
CA ILE A 34 4.34 11.92 5.09
C ILE A 34 2.86 11.55 5.22
N HIS A 35 2.29 11.78 6.40
CA HIS A 35 0.92 11.39 6.71
C HIS A 35 -0.06 12.50 6.31
N ARG A 36 -1.15 12.14 5.63
CA ARG A 36 -2.20 13.11 5.24
C ARG A 36 -2.87 13.76 6.45
N ASN A 37 -3.10 12.99 7.51
CA ASN A 37 -3.70 13.45 8.76
C ASN A 37 -2.80 13.07 9.95
N PRO A 38 -2.01 14.03 10.47
CA PRO A 38 -1.13 13.81 11.62
C PRO A 38 -1.87 13.42 12.90
N ILE A 39 -3.07 13.94 13.13
CA ILE A 39 -3.88 13.65 14.33
C ILE A 39 -4.31 12.18 14.31
N LEU A 40 -4.88 11.74 13.18
CA LEU A 40 -5.28 10.34 13.01
C LEU A 40 -4.08 9.42 13.17
N ASN A 41 -2.93 9.77 12.57
CA ASN A 41 -1.69 9.00 12.71
C ASN A 41 -1.25 8.90 14.19
N SER A 42 -1.40 9.97 14.98
CA SER A 42 -1.05 9.96 16.40
C SER A 42 -1.93 9.00 17.21
N ILE A 43 -3.24 9.05 16.99
CA ILE A 43 -4.21 8.21 17.69
C ILE A 43 -4.02 6.73 17.32
N CYS A 44 -3.84 6.46 16.02
CA CYS A 44 -3.64 5.11 15.48
C CYS A 44 -2.47 4.37 16.14
N LYS A 45 -1.44 5.08 16.61
CA LYS A 45 -0.31 4.45 17.31
C LYS A 45 -0.72 3.71 18.57
N SER A 46 -1.73 4.21 19.27
CA SER A 46 -2.20 3.66 20.54
C SER A 46 -3.36 2.68 20.38
N LEU A 47 -4.19 2.86 19.33
CA LEU A 47 -5.46 2.15 19.20
C LEU A 47 -5.41 0.94 18.26
N LEU A 48 -4.63 1.01 17.17
CA LEU A 48 -4.70 -0.01 16.13
C LEU A 48 -3.59 -1.06 16.31
N PRO A 49 -3.89 -2.35 16.11
CA PRO A 49 -2.91 -3.43 16.26
C PRO A 49 -2.00 -3.54 15.02
N TYR A 50 -1.34 -2.45 14.64
CA TYR A 50 -0.31 -2.44 13.59
C TYR A 50 1.01 -1.88 14.10
N SER A 51 2.10 -2.38 13.55
CA SER A 51 3.46 -1.93 13.85
C SER A 51 4.15 -1.44 12.58
N GLY A 52 5.15 -0.56 12.73
CA GLY A 52 5.94 -0.06 11.59
C GLY A 52 5.48 1.30 11.05
N TYR A 53 5.47 2.30 11.93
CA TYR A 53 5.19 3.70 11.62
C TYR A 53 6.13 4.23 10.53
N GLY A 54 5.63 4.33 9.29
CA GLY A 54 6.40 4.76 8.12
C GLY A 54 7.34 3.69 7.53
N SER A 55 7.50 2.53 8.18
CA SER A 55 8.33 1.44 7.69
C SER A 55 7.56 0.34 6.96
N GLY A 56 6.22 0.38 7.00
CA GLY A 56 5.36 -0.66 6.42
C GLY A 56 5.64 -0.95 4.94
N ILE A 57 5.87 0.10 4.14
CA ILE A 57 6.18 -0.03 2.70
C ILE A 57 7.52 -0.75 2.48
N LYS A 58 8.57 -0.37 3.23
CA LYS A 58 9.85 -1.09 3.17
C LYS A 58 9.71 -2.55 3.57
N ARG A 59 8.96 -2.81 4.65
CA ARG A 59 8.74 -4.16 5.16
C ARG A 59 8.01 -5.03 4.16
N VAL A 60 6.93 -4.52 3.55
CA VAL A 60 6.16 -5.30 2.58
C VAL A 60 6.97 -5.59 1.32
N LEU A 61 7.80 -4.65 0.86
CA LEU A 61 8.72 -4.85 -0.26
C LEU A 61 9.84 -5.85 0.04
N THR A 62 10.21 -6.01 1.32
CA THR A 62 11.17 -7.05 1.74
C THR A 62 10.55 -8.45 1.67
N ILE A 63 9.25 -8.55 1.97
CA ILE A 63 8.50 -9.82 1.95
C ILE A 63 8.11 -10.20 0.52
N ASN A 64 7.63 -9.23 -0.26
CA ASN A 64 7.24 -9.40 -1.65
C ASN A 64 7.74 -8.22 -2.48
N PRO A 65 8.88 -8.36 -3.19
CA PRO A 65 9.47 -7.29 -3.97
C PRO A 65 8.66 -6.94 -5.24
N ASN A 66 7.74 -7.82 -5.65
CA ASN A 66 6.92 -7.66 -6.85
C ASN A 66 5.66 -6.80 -6.60
N ILE A 67 5.48 -6.27 -5.39
CA ILE A 67 4.38 -5.35 -5.11
C ILE A 67 4.58 -4.03 -5.87
N GLU A 68 3.53 -3.62 -6.57
CA GLU A 68 3.52 -2.38 -7.33
C GLU A 68 2.70 -1.30 -6.62
N PHE A 69 3.14 -0.06 -6.80
CA PHE A 69 2.48 1.12 -6.27
C PHE A 69 2.30 2.10 -7.42
N ILE A 70 1.05 2.45 -7.72
CA ILE A 70 0.70 3.35 -8.83
C ILE A 70 0.06 4.59 -8.22
N ASN A 71 0.64 5.74 -8.54
CA ASN A 71 0.10 7.04 -8.13
C ASN A 71 -0.48 7.74 -9.36
N ASP A 72 -1.76 7.53 -9.61
CA ASP A 72 -2.50 8.23 -10.65
C ASP A 72 -2.89 9.62 -10.14
N SER A 73 -2.14 10.62 -10.59
CA SER A 73 -2.33 12.01 -10.14
C SER A 73 -3.45 12.72 -10.88
N GLU A 74 -3.83 12.24 -12.05
CA GLU A 74 -4.92 12.78 -12.86
C GLU A 74 -6.26 12.20 -12.40
N GLY A 75 -6.32 10.89 -12.19
CA GLY A 75 -7.48 10.20 -11.64
C GLY A 75 -7.66 10.33 -10.12
N GLU A 76 -6.78 11.09 -9.44
CA GLU A 76 -6.78 11.28 -7.99
C GLU A 76 -6.86 9.95 -7.24
N GLN A 77 -5.97 9.01 -7.58
CA GLN A 77 -6.03 7.65 -7.08
C GLN A 77 -4.64 7.09 -6.75
N PHE A 78 -4.56 6.35 -5.66
CA PHE A 78 -3.39 5.56 -5.31
C PHE A 78 -3.75 4.08 -5.26
N THR A 79 -3.07 3.28 -6.08
CA THR A 79 -3.31 1.84 -6.22
C THR A 79 -2.11 1.06 -5.74
N VAL A 80 -2.37 0.01 -4.96
CA VAL A 80 -1.37 -0.99 -4.57
C VAL A 80 -1.75 -2.32 -5.20
N ILE A 81 -0.84 -2.93 -5.96
CA ILE A 81 -1.03 -4.24 -6.59
C ILE A 81 -0.13 -5.23 -5.86
N ILE A 82 -0.75 -6.25 -5.25
CA ILE A 82 -0.08 -7.29 -4.50
C ILE A 82 -0.20 -8.60 -5.30
N PRO A 83 0.86 -9.07 -5.95
CA PRO A 83 0.84 -10.36 -6.62
C PRO A 83 0.57 -11.47 -5.62
N ARG A 84 -0.31 -12.41 -5.99
CA ARG A 84 -0.54 -13.65 -5.28
C ARG A 84 0.20 -14.75 -6.02
N PRO A 85 1.04 -15.54 -5.34
CA PRO A 85 1.45 -16.81 -5.92
C PRO A 85 0.17 -17.58 -6.22
N GLY A 86 0.00 -17.97 -7.48
CA GLY A 86 -1.14 -18.80 -7.88
C GLY A 86 -1.21 -19.99 -6.93
N VAL A 87 -2.43 -20.40 -6.59
CA VAL A 87 -2.62 -21.72 -5.99
C VAL A 87 -2.17 -22.69 -7.08
N GLU A 88 -0.88 -23.06 -7.08
CA GLU A 88 -0.42 -24.22 -7.84
C GLU A 88 -1.36 -25.34 -7.43
N GLY A 89 -2.13 -25.82 -8.40
CA GLY A 89 -3.18 -26.79 -8.16
C GLY A 89 -2.62 -27.92 -7.31
N LYS A 90 -3.10 -28.03 -6.07
CA LYS A 90 -3.09 -29.31 -5.38
C LYS A 90 -4.02 -30.21 -6.19
N THR A 91 -3.44 -30.86 -7.20
CA THR A 91 -4.01 -32.04 -7.83
C THR A 91 -4.17 -33.06 -6.71
N ILE A 92 -5.42 -33.25 -6.29
CA ILE A 92 -5.88 -34.45 -5.60
C ILE A 92 -5.95 -35.60 -6.59
#